data_AF-A0A537PJZ7-F1
#
_entry.id   AF-A0A537PJZ7-F1
#
_cell.length_a   1.000
_cell.length_b   1.000
_cell.length_c   1.000
_cell.angle_alpha   90.00
_cell.angle_beta   90.00
_cell.angle_gamma   90.00
#
_symmetry.space_group_name_H-M   'P 1'
#
loop_
_entity.id
_entity.type
_entity.pdbx_description
1 polymer ?
#
loop_
_entity_poly.entity_id
_entity_poly.type
_entity_poly.pdbx_seq_one_letter_code
_entity_poly.pdbx_strand_id
1 'polypeptide(L)'
;MPACQSRRRRGCPSPATRRNIGAVATTQTGSRLMAKSELYEKGAAMRRQLMGEAEVERLGRTTYGDPVMKKFLDVATETVFGALWTRPGLDMKTRALICVISDACTGREPELALHLRMALRQGWTEEELTETLLHLSGYIGVPMIREAMMAASKIFAEYRAETAAARPTTV
;
A
#
# COMPACT_ATOMS: atom_id res chain seq x y z
N MET A 1 -33.53 -49.18 -33.60
CA MET A 1 -35.00 -49.27 -33.59
C MET A 1 -35.39 -50.71 -33.95
N PRO A 2 -36.35 -51.40 -33.31
CA PRO A 2 -37.28 -50.97 -32.26
C PRO A 2 -37.31 -51.85 -31.00
N ALA A 3 -38.00 -51.33 -29.99
CA ALA A 3 -38.22 -51.89 -28.66
C ALA A 3 -39.38 -52.90 -28.61
N CYS A 4 -39.40 -53.75 -27.57
CA CYS A 4 -40.61 -54.41 -27.11
C CYS A 4 -40.80 -54.18 -25.61
N GLN A 5 -41.94 -53.59 -25.28
CA GLN A 5 -42.39 -53.22 -23.94
C GLN A 5 -43.12 -54.43 -23.30
N SER A 6 -43.08 -54.59 -21.97
CA SER A 6 -44.30 -54.73 -21.15
C SER A 6 -44.06 -55.01 -19.65
N ARG A 7 -44.34 -53.96 -18.87
CA ARG A 7 -45.22 -53.89 -17.68
C ARG A 7 -45.16 -54.93 -16.53
N ARG A 8 -44.72 -54.37 -15.38
CA ARG A 8 -45.40 -54.20 -14.06
C ARG A 8 -45.77 -55.43 -13.20
N ARG A 9 -45.26 -55.46 -11.95
CA ARG A 9 -46.01 -55.53 -10.66
C ARG A 9 -45.16 -54.87 -9.56
N ARG A 10 -45.54 -53.71 -9.03
CA ARG A 10 -46.29 -53.46 -7.76
C ARG A 10 -45.67 -54.14 -6.52
N GLY A 11 -44.96 -53.34 -5.71
CA GLY A 11 -44.65 -53.60 -4.31
C GLY A 11 -44.28 -52.30 -3.61
N CYS A 12 -45.11 -51.86 -2.66
CA CYS A 12 -44.77 -50.86 -1.62
C CYS A 12 -44.81 -51.60 -0.26
N PRO A 13 -44.36 -50.97 0.84
CA PRO A 13 -42.96 -50.78 1.22
C PRO A 13 -42.65 -51.53 2.54
N SER A 14 -41.37 -51.71 2.90
CA SER A 14 -40.98 -52.24 4.22
C SER A 14 -40.02 -51.25 4.92
N PRO A 15 -40.01 -51.20 6.26
CA PRO A 15 -39.90 -49.95 6.99
C PRO A 15 -38.46 -49.58 7.35
N ALA A 16 -38.28 -48.27 7.48
CA ALA A 16 -37.40 -47.64 8.46
C ALA A 16 -35.95 -48.15 8.51
N THR A 17 -35.10 -47.61 7.65
CA THR A 17 -33.75 -47.23 8.08
C THR A 17 -33.73 -45.72 8.17
N ARG A 18 -33.82 -45.22 9.40
CA ARG A 18 -33.67 -43.82 9.79
C ARG A 18 -32.49 -43.23 9.03
N ARG A 19 -32.75 -42.32 8.07
CA ARG A 19 -31.71 -41.41 7.60
C ARG A 19 -31.27 -40.63 8.83
N ASN A 20 -30.03 -40.85 9.26
CA ASN A 20 -29.42 -40.04 10.29
C ASN A 20 -29.14 -38.68 9.64
N ILE A 21 -30.15 -37.80 9.65
CA ILE A 21 -30.01 -36.38 9.34
C ILE A 21 -29.40 -35.76 10.61
N GLY A 22 -28.13 -36.09 10.85
CA GLY A 22 -27.41 -35.77 12.08
C GLY A 22 -26.21 -34.90 11.75
N ALA A 23 -26.35 -33.62 12.09
CA ALA A 23 -25.33 -32.58 12.10
C ALA A 23 -24.69 -32.27 10.73
N VAL A 24 -25.28 -31.30 10.02
CA VAL A 24 -24.45 -30.32 9.31
C VAL A 24 -23.52 -29.77 10.37
N ALA A 25 -22.23 -30.16 10.30
CA ALA A 25 -21.20 -29.51 11.08
C ALA A 25 -21.26 -28.04 10.66
N THR A 26 -21.85 -27.21 11.52
CA THR A 26 -21.71 -25.77 11.44
C THR A 26 -20.22 -25.53 11.55
N THR A 27 -19.54 -25.42 10.41
CA THR A 27 -18.19 -24.86 10.39
C THR A 27 -18.34 -23.53 11.09
N GLN A 28 -17.77 -23.45 12.29
CA GLN A 28 -17.60 -22.22 13.02
C GLN A 28 -16.81 -21.29 12.09
N THR A 29 -17.51 -20.52 11.28
CA THR A 29 -16.99 -19.28 10.68
C THR A 29 -16.99 -18.24 11.80
N GLY A 30 -16.32 -18.58 12.90
CA GLY A 30 -16.00 -17.69 14.00
C GLY A 30 -14.70 -17.01 13.64
N SER A 31 -14.82 -15.75 13.23
CA SER A 31 -13.77 -14.78 12.96
C SER A 31 -12.41 -15.15 13.58
N ARG A 32 -11.56 -15.81 12.79
CA ARG A 32 -10.12 -15.61 12.94
C ARG A 32 -9.95 -14.14 12.60
N LEU A 33 -9.62 -13.30 13.59
CA LEU A 33 -8.84 -12.09 13.33
C LEU A 33 -7.73 -12.55 12.39
N MET A 34 -7.88 -12.27 11.09
CA MET A 34 -7.01 -12.86 10.08
C MET A 34 -5.61 -12.39 10.42
N ALA A 35 -4.74 -13.35 10.76
CA ALA A 35 -3.33 -13.05 10.92
C ALA A 35 -2.91 -12.32 9.64
N LYS A 36 -2.30 -11.14 9.81
CA LYS A 36 -1.85 -10.31 8.70
C LYS A 36 -0.98 -11.15 7.77
N SER A 37 -1.15 -10.97 6.47
CA SER A 37 -0.40 -11.75 5.48
C SER A 37 1.10 -11.46 5.56
N GLU A 38 1.92 -12.36 5.03
CA GLU A 38 3.37 -12.14 4.95
C GLU A 38 3.71 -10.84 4.20
N LEU A 39 2.95 -10.53 3.14
CA LEU A 39 3.09 -9.30 2.38
C LEU A 39 2.73 -8.07 3.23
N TYR A 40 1.69 -8.15 4.05
CA TYR A 40 1.37 -7.08 4.98
C TYR A 40 2.52 -6.80 5.94
N GLU A 41 3.11 -7.83 6.55
CA GLU A 41 4.22 -7.65 7.49
C GLU A 41 5.47 -7.07 6.82
N LYS A 42 5.82 -7.57 5.62
CA LYS A 42 6.89 -6.98 4.79
C LYS A 42 6.60 -5.52 4.47
N GLY A 43 5.36 -5.20 4.11
CA GLY A 43 4.95 -3.84 3.78
C GLY A 43 4.99 -2.89 4.98
N ALA A 44 4.61 -3.38 6.16
CA ALA A 44 4.69 -2.60 7.39
C ALA A 44 6.14 -2.28 7.79
N ALA A 45 7.07 -3.22 7.56
CA ALA A 45 8.50 -2.98 7.74
C ALA A 45 9.05 -2.00 6.69
N MET A 46 8.71 -2.21 5.41
CA MET A 46 9.12 -1.34 4.31
C MET A 46 8.67 0.11 4.52
N ARG A 47 7.43 0.33 4.95
CA ARG A 47 6.90 1.69 5.21
C ARG A 47 7.70 2.41 6.30
N ARG A 48 8.08 1.72 7.38
CA ARG A 48 8.94 2.29 8.44
C ARG A 48 10.33 2.63 7.93
N GLN A 49 10.89 1.76 7.10
CA GLN A 49 12.20 2.01 6.49
C GLN A 49 12.18 3.28 5.61
N LEU A 50 11.17 3.41 4.75
CA LEU A 50 11.01 4.56 3.84
C LEU A 50 10.72 5.87 4.59
N MET A 51 9.72 5.85 5.48
CA MET A 51 9.16 7.07 6.06
C MET A 51 9.77 7.45 7.41
N GLY A 52 10.39 6.49 8.09
CA GLY A 52 10.86 6.63 9.47
C GLY A 52 9.76 6.37 10.50
N GLU A 53 10.16 5.87 11.68
CA GLU A 53 9.22 5.46 12.73
C GLU A 53 8.30 6.60 13.19
N ALA A 54 8.88 7.78 13.47
CA ALA A 54 8.14 8.93 13.98
C ALA A 54 7.03 9.39 13.02
N GLU A 55 7.29 9.37 11.72
CA GLU A 55 6.31 9.79 10.72
C GLU A 55 5.21 8.73 10.54
N VAL A 56 5.57 7.45 10.53
CA VAL A 56 4.59 6.35 10.49
C VAL A 56 3.66 6.42 11.70
N GLU A 57 4.19 6.70 12.89
CA GLU A 57 3.38 6.85 14.10
C GLU A 57 2.49 8.09 14.03
N ARG A 58 3.04 9.24 13.60
CA ARG A 58 2.28 10.48 13.44
C ARG A 58 1.10 10.29 12.49
N LEU A 59 1.34 9.71 11.30
CA LEU A 59 0.29 9.43 10.32
C LEU A 59 -0.70 8.36 10.81
N GLY A 60 -0.25 7.40 11.62
CA GLY A 60 -1.13 6.43 12.28
C GLY A 60 -2.11 7.08 13.26
N ARG A 61 -1.72 8.19 13.90
CA ARG A 61 -2.58 8.96 14.81
C ARG A 61 -3.44 10.00 14.09
N THR A 62 -2.97 10.54 12.97
CA THR A 62 -3.70 11.59 12.22
C THR A 62 -4.53 11.00 11.08
N THR A 63 -3.90 10.72 9.94
CA THR A 63 -4.59 10.34 8.71
C THR A 63 -5.17 8.94 8.77
N TYR A 64 -4.39 7.96 9.23
CA TYR A 64 -4.76 6.54 9.21
C TYR A 64 -5.39 6.05 10.52
N GLY A 65 -5.62 6.95 11.48
CA GLY A 65 -6.43 6.69 12.66
C GLY A 65 -7.93 6.62 12.32
N ASP A 66 -8.34 7.30 11.23
CA ASP A 66 -9.69 7.23 10.71
C ASP A 66 -10.02 5.83 10.13
N PRO A 67 -11.18 5.22 10.44
CA PRO A 67 -11.54 3.87 9.97
C PRO A 67 -11.61 3.71 8.45
N VAL A 68 -11.96 4.74 7.69
CA VAL A 68 -11.99 4.71 6.22
C VAL A 68 -10.56 4.68 5.70
N MET A 69 -9.72 5.59 6.18
CA MET A 69 -8.32 5.67 5.78
C MET A 69 -7.50 4.47 6.25
N LYS A 70 -7.86 3.84 7.38
CA LYS A 70 -7.23 2.61 7.83
C LYS A 70 -7.42 1.46 6.83
N LYS A 71 -8.61 1.31 6.23
CA LYS A 71 -8.85 0.29 5.20
C LYS A 71 -7.97 0.52 3.97
N PHE A 72 -7.84 1.78 3.55
CA PHE A 72 -6.91 2.16 2.48
C PHE A 72 -5.47 1.80 2.85
N LEU A 73 -5.02 2.17 4.06
CA LEU A 73 -3.66 1.85 4.51
C LEU A 73 -3.42 0.35 4.55
N ASP A 74 -4.37 -0.45 5.01
CA ASP A 74 -4.21 -1.90 5.09
C ASP A 74 -3.99 -2.51 3.69
N VAL A 75 -4.77 -2.09 2.69
CA VAL A 75 -4.57 -2.51 1.29
C VAL A 75 -3.24 -2.01 0.73
N ALA A 76 -2.90 -0.74 0.93
CA ALA A 76 -1.64 -0.15 0.45
C ALA A 76 -0.41 -0.81 1.10
N THR A 77 -0.50 -1.14 2.39
CA THR A 77 0.55 -1.85 3.14
C THR A 77 0.86 -3.18 2.48
N GLU A 78 -0.16 -3.97 2.19
CA GLU A 78 0.04 -5.30 1.60
C GLU A 78 0.46 -5.23 0.12
N THR A 79 -0.25 -4.44 -0.68
CA THR A 79 -0.10 -4.46 -2.15
C THR A 79 1.02 -3.57 -2.67
N VAL A 80 1.16 -2.37 -2.12
CA VAL A 80 2.16 -1.40 -2.58
C VAL A 80 3.46 -1.65 -1.83
N PHE A 81 3.46 -1.47 -0.52
CA PHE A 81 4.68 -1.61 0.26
C PHE A 81 5.16 -3.06 0.34
N GLY A 82 4.23 -4.00 0.52
CA GLY A 82 4.52 -5.42 0.68
C GLY A 82 4.90 -6.12 -0.62
N ALA A 83 4.09 -5.93 -1.67
CA ALA A 83 4.27 -6.66 -2.93
C ALA A 83 5.04 -5.88 -4.00
N LEU A 84 4.85 -4.56 -4.15
CA LEU A 84 5.48 -3.78 -5.22
C LEU A 84 6.89 -3.28 -4.84
N TRP A 85 7.04 -2.67 -3.66
CA TRP A 85 8.31 -2.07 -3.21
C TRP A 85 9.38 -3.10 -2.87
N THR A 86 9.01 -4.31 -2.51
CA THR A 86 9.96 -5.39 -2.17
C THR A 86 10.46 -6.19 -3.38
N ARG A 87 10.01 -5.85 -4.59
CA ARG A 87 10.44 -6.55 -5.82
C ARG A 87 11.94 -6.32 -6.07
N PRO A 88 12.66 -7.35 -6.57
CA PRO A 88 14.02 -7.15 -7.04
C PRO A 88 14.06 -6.31 -8.32
N GLY A 89 15.25 -5.84 -8.70
CA GLY A 89 15.53 -5.21 -10.00
C GLY A 89 15.69 -3.69 -9.97
N LEU A 90 15.09 -3.00 -9.00
CA LEU A 90 15.33 -1.57 -8.76
C LEU A 90 15.59 -1.34 -7.28
N ASP A 91 16.61 -0.53 -6.99
CA ASP A 91 16.92 -0.12 -5.63
C ASP A 91 15.86 0.88 -5.09
N MET A 92 15.89 1.08 -3.78
CA MET A 92 14.91 1.91 -3.09
C MET A 92 15.09 3.41 -3.37
N LYS A 93 16.33 3.86 -3.65
CA LYS A 93 16.63 5.25 -3.98
C LYS A 93 15.99 5.60 -5.33
N THR A 94 16.16 4.77 -6.36
CA THR A 94 15.52 4.95 -7.67
C THR A 94 14.00 4.89 -7.58
N ARG A 95 13.43 3.95 -6.82
CA ARG A 95 11.97 3.85 -6.64
C ARG A 95 11.36 5.13 -6.05
N ALA A 96 12.01 5.72 -5.05
CA ALA A 96 11.57 7.00 -4.48
C ALA A 96 11.58 8.13 -5.52
N LEU A 97 12.61 8.20 -6.38
CA LEU A 97 12.65 9.17 -7.46
C LEU A 97 11.49 8.99 -8.47
N ILE A 98 11.18 7.74 -8.82
CA ILE A 98 10.06 7.44 -9.73
C ILE A 98 8.74 7.95 -9.17
N CYS A 99 8.52 7.82 -7.86
CA CYS A 99 7.34 8.39 -7.21
C CYS A 99 7.30 9.92 -7.31
N VAL A 100 8.41 10.60 -7.02
CA VAL A 100 8.53 12.07 -7.18
C VAL A 100 8.20 12.51 -8.61
N ILE A 101 8.77 11.83 -9.61
CA ILE A 101 8.51 12.12 -11.03
C ILE A 101 7.03 11.90 -11.36
N SER A 102 6.44 10.79 -10.91
CA SER A 102 5.03 10.47 -11.14
C SER A 102 4.10 11.55 -10.58
N ASP A 103 4.36 12.03 -9.37
CA ASP A 103 3.50 13.03 -8.72
C ASP A 103 3.66 14.40 -9.36
N ALA A 104 4.88 14.78 -9.73
CA ALA A 104 5.14 15.99 -10.50
C ALA A 104 4.41 15.94 -11.85
N CYS A 105 4.43 14.80 -12.54
CA CYS A 105 3.73 14.58 -13.81
C CYS A 105 2.20 14.59 -13.70
N THR A 106 1.65 14.34 -12.52
CA THR A 106 0.20 14.26 -12.31
C THR A 106 -0.37 15.43 -11.50
N GLY A 107 0.46 16.41 -11.12
CA GLY A 107 0.06 17.58 -10.34
C GLY A 107 -0.42 17.25 -8.93
N ARG A 108 0.06 16.16 -8.32
CA ARG A 108 -0.39 15.69 -7.00
C ARG A 108 0.50 16.24 -5.89
N GLU A 109 0.36 17.53 -5.59
CA GLU A 109 1.21 18.23 -4.60
C GLU A 109 1.30 17.53 -3.23
N PRO A 110 0.21 17.03 -2.60
CA PRO A 110 0.32 16.37 -1.29
C PRO A 110 1.14 15.08 -1.33
N GLU A 111 1.04 14.30 -2.41
CA GLU A 111 1.83 13.08 -2.61
C GLU A 111 3.29 13.41 -2.95
N LEU A 112 3.50 14.45 -3.76
CA LEU A 112 4.83 14.95 -4.07
C LEU A 112 5.58 15.34 -2.79
N ALA A 113 4.93 16.03 -1.86
CA ALA A 113 5.51 16.40 -0.57
C ALA A 113 5.95 15.18 0.25
N LEU A 114 5.12 14.13 0.25
CA LEU A 114 5.42 12.85 0.91
C LEU A 114 6.64 12.17 0.27
N HIS A 115 6.64 12.02 -1.06
CA HIS A 115 7.68 11.30 -1.78
C HIS A 115 9.00 12.06 -1.87
N LEU A 116 9.01 13.40 -1.82
CA LEU A 116 10.23 14.19 -1.67
C LEU A 116 10.92 13.87 -0.34
N ARG A 117 10.17 13.78 0.77
CA ARG A 117 10.71 13.39 2.08
C ARG A 117 11.26 11.96 2.04
N MET A 118 10.56 11.03 1.38
CA MET A 118 11.08 9.67 1.18
C MET A 118 12.38 9.69 0.37
N ALA A 119 12.43 10.44 -0.73
CA ALA A 119 13.62 10.53 -1.58
C ALA A 119 14.84 11.08 -0.83
N LEU A 120 14.66 12.14 -0.03
CA LEU A 120 15.72 12.71 0.82
C LEU A 120 16.25 11.69 1.84
N ARG A 121 15.36 10.93 2.49
CA ARG A 121 15.75 9.85 3.42
C ARG A 121 16.52 8.72 2.72
N GLN A 122 16.24 8.50 1.44
CA GLN A 122 16.95 7.54 0.59
C GLN A 122 18.27 8.09 0.01
N GLY A 123 18.70 9.28 0.42
CA GLY A 123 19.99 9.85 0.04
C GLY A 123 19.98 10.57 -1.30
N TRP A 124 18.81 10.98 -1.80
CA TRP A 124 18.75 12.05 -2.80
C TRP A 124 19.05 13.38 -2.12
N THR A 125 19.77 14.25 -2.81
CA THR A 125 20.00 15.63 -2.40
C THR A 125 18.92 16.57 -2.93
N GLU A 126 18.75 17.72 -2.28
CA GLU A 126 17.85 18.77 -2.77
C GLU A 126 18.23 19.22 -4.19
N GLU A 127 19.53 19.25 -4.50
CA GLU A 127 20.06 19.61 -5.81
C GLU A 127 19.68 18.58 -6.88
N GLU A 128 19.93 17.28 -6.63
CA GLU A 128 19.55 16.23 -7.58
C GLU A 128 18.04 16.19 -7.86
N LEU A 129 17.21 16.42 -6.82
CA LEU A 129 15.76 16.49 -6.96
C LEU A 129 15.33 17.75 -7.72
N THR A 130 15.99 18.89 -7.47
CA THR A 130 15.75 20.14 -8.20
C THR A 130 16.06 19.97 -9.69
N GLU A 131 17.22 19.42 -10.03
CA GLU A 131 17.60 19.16 -11.42
C GLU A 131 16.66 18.17 -12.11
N THR A 132 16.19 17.15 -11.38
CA THR A 132 15.17 16.22 -11.92
C THR A 132 13.89 16.95 -12.29
N LEU A 133 13.35 17.79 -11.38
CA LEU A 133 12.12 18.54 -11.62
C LEU A 133 12.31 19.55 -12.76
N LEU A 134 13.44 20.27 -12.80
CA LEU A 134 13.77 21.19 -13.88
C LEU A 134 13.85 20.47 -15.24
N HIS A 135 14.45 19.28 -15.30
CA HIS A 135 14.54 18.50 -16.52
C HIS A 135 13.15 18.13 -17.08
N LEU A 136 12.20 17.82 -16.19
CA LEU A 136 10.83 17.52 -16.59
C LEU A 136 10.12 18.72 -17.27
N SER A 137 10.57 19.96 -17.07
CA SER A 137 9.93 21.14 -17.67
C SER A 137 9.90 21.08 -19.20
N GLY A 138 10.89 20.42 -19.82
CA GLY A 138 10.96 20.20 -21.26
C GLY A 138 9.98 19.14 -21.78
N TYR A 139 9.49 18.25 -20.92
CA TYR A 139 8.62 17.12 -21.33
C TYR A 139 7.16 17.33 -20.96
N ILE A 140 6.90 17.93 -19.80
CA ILE A 140 5.56 18.05 -19.24
C ILE A 140 5.08 19.50 -19.10
N GLY A 141 5.92 20.46 -19.46
CA GLY A 141 5.60 21.89 -19.48
C GLY A 141 5.97 22.63 -18.20
N VAL A 142 6.36 23.89 -18.37
CA VAL A 142 6.82 24.80 -17.31
C VAL A 142 5.79 25.03 -16.19
N PRO A 143 4.48 25.21 -16.45
CA PRO A 143 3.52 25.49 -15.38
C PRO A 143 3.43 24.38 -14.32
N MET A 144 3.41 23.12 -14.75
CA MET A 144 3.33 21.97 -13.84
C MET A 144 4.61 21.84 -13.00
N ILE A 145 5.77 22.06 -13.61
CA ILE A 145 7.04 22.06 -12.87
C ILE A 145 7.17 23.27 -11.95
N ARG A 146 6.63 24.43 -12.31
CA ARG A 146 6.61 25.59 -11.41
C ARG A 146 5.88 25.25 -10.09
N GLU A 147 4.74 24.58 -10.17
CA GLU A 147 4.00 24.12 -8.99
C GLU A 147 4.80 23.08 -8.19
N ALA A 148 5.36 22.08 -8.87
CA ALA A 148 6.20 21.07 -8.22
C ALA A 148 7.43 21.69 -7.50
N MET A 149 8.06 22.69 -8.11
CA MET A 149 9.21 23.40 -7.55
C MET A 149 8.85 24.26 -6.33
N MET A 150 7.67 24.89 -6.31
CA MET A 150 7.19 25.61 -5.12
C MET A 150 6.99 24.64 -3.95
N ALA A 151 6.39 23.48 -4.21
CA ALA A 151 6.22 22.44 -3.20
C ALA A 151 7.58 21.90 -2.72
N ALA A 152 8.51 21.62 -3.64
CA ALA A 152 9.85 21.15 -3.29
C ALA A 152 10.60 22.14 -2.40
N SER A 153 10.61 23.42 -2.75
CA SER A 153 11.25 24.48 -1.94
C SER A 153 10.74 24.51 -0.50
N LYS A 154 9.40 24.43 -0.31
CA LYS A 154 8.78 24.36 1.00
C LYS A 154 9.23 23.12 1.78
N ILE A 155 9.15 21.94 1.16
CA ILE A 155 9.48 20.67 1.82
C ILE A 155 10.95 20.56 2.17
N PHE A 156 11.85 21.08 1.32
CA PHE A 156 13.28 21.15 1.61
C PHE A 156 13.55 22.02 2.85
N ALA A 157 12.92 23.19 2.95
CA ALA A 157 13.05 24.05 4.13
C ALA A 157 12.56 23.35 5.41
N GLU A 158 11.39 22.70 5.36
CA GLU A 158 10.86 21.93 6.50
C GLU A 158 11.80 20.77 6.89
N TYR A 159 12.26 19.98 5.91
CA TYR A 159 13.14 18.83 6.16
C TYR A 159 14.48 19.25 6.76
N ARG A 160 15.07 20.36 6.30
CA ARG A 160 16.29 20.93 6.93
C ARG A 160 16.06 21.32 8.37
N ALA A 161 14.93 21.97 8.69
CA ALA A 161 14.61 22.38 10.06
C ALA A 161 14.43 21.15 10.98
N GLU A 162 13.73 20.12 10.50
CA GLU A 162 13.53 18.87 11.24
C GLU A 162 14.84 18.12 11.49
N THR A 163 15.69 17.99 10.46
CA THR A 163 16.98 17.29 10.56
C THR A 163 18.02 18.06 11.37
N ALA A 164 17.95 19.39 11.40
CA ALA A 164 18.75 20.21 12.31
C ALA A 164 18.32 20.00 13.78
N ALA A 165 17.01 20.00 14.05
CA ALA A 165 16.47 19.78 15.40
C ALA A 165 16.72 18.37 15.95
N ALA A 166 16.79 17.35 15.07
CA ALA A 166 17.03 15.97 15.45
C ALA A 166 18.51 15.65 15.74
N ARG A 167 19.45 16.55 15.42
CA ARG A 167 20.89 16.34 15.68
C ARG A 167 21.15 16.61 17.17
N PRO A 168 21.62 15.64 17.96
CA PRO A 168 21.94 15.89 19.36
C PRO A 168 23.06 16.95 19.43
N THR A 169 22.84 17.99 20.23
CA THR A 169 23.84 19.02 20.51
C THR A 169 25.01 18.36 21.22
N THR A 170 26.05 17.97 20.47
CA THR A 170 27.35 17.63 21.06
C THR A 170 27.93 18.90 21.68
N VAL A 171 27.80 19.02 22.99
CA VAL A 171 28.60 19.90 23.85
C VAL A 171 29.86 19.15 24.26
#